data_AF-A0A2D4PTX0-F1
#
_entry.id   AF-A0A2D4PTX0-F1
#
_cell.length_a   1.000
_cell.length_b   1.000
_cell.length_c   1.000
_cell.angle_alpha   90.00
_cell.angle_beta   90.00
_cell.angle_gamma   90.00
#
_symmetry.space_group_name_H-M   'P 1'
#
loop_
_entity.id
_entity.type
_entity.pdbx_description
1 polymer ?
#
loop_
_entity_poly.entity_id
_entity_poly.type
_entity_poly.pdbx_seq_one_letter_code
_entity_poly.pdbx_strand_id
1 'polypeptide(L)'
;MIFLIYLLTFHSKKRHWGLFSSYSVIAELINDFDGPLNRPFSWKSLSGLNRTTANVSKELMFCYLIKPSDMNEKEMLSPECLKRMKVQELILNRWVSSCERSEQEEV
;
A
#
# COMPACT_ATOMS: atom_id res chain seq x y z
N MET A 1 5.66 -14.74 4.06
CA MET A 1 5.75 -13.68 3.03
C MET A 1 4.77 -13.88 1.87
N ILE A 2 4.66 -15.10 1.31
CA ILE A 2 3.70 -15.42 0.22
C ILE A 2 2.24 -15.19 0.64
N PHE A 3 1.86 -15.54 1.87
CA PHE A 3 0.48 -15.36 2.38
C PHE A 3 0.03 -13.89 2.46
N LEU A 4 0.95 -12.95 2.66
CA LEU A 4 0.62 -11.52 2.77
C LEU A 4 0.25 -10.92 1.40
N ILE A 5 0.91 -11.40 0.35
CA ILE A 5 0.65 -10.99 -1.04
C ILE A 5 -0.75 -11.44 -1.47
N TYR A 6 -1.15 -12.67 -1.10
CA TYR A 6 -2.49 -13.18 -1.40
C TYR A 6 -3.61 -12.43 -0.66
N LEU A 7 -3.40 -12.09 0.62
CA LEU A 7 -4.42 -11.41 1.42
C LEU A 7 -4.71 -9.98 0.90
N LEU A 8 -3.66 -9.24 0.52
CA LEU A 8 -3.78 -7.89 -0.03
C LEU A 8 -4.50 -7.86 -1.40
N THR A 9 -4.39 -8.94 -2.16
CA THR A 9 -5.08 -9.06 -3.45
C THR A 9 -6.60 -9.24 -3.28
N PHE A 10 -7.04 -9.81 -2.15
CA PHE A 10 -8.46 -10.19 -1.95
C PHE A 10 -9.36 -9.04 -1.46
N HIS A 11 -8.80 -8.00 -0.83
CA HIS A 11 -9.60 -6.90 -0.29
C HIS A 11 -9.98 -5.81 -1.32
N SER A 12 -9.49 -5.91 -2.57
CA SER A 12 -9.84 -4.97 -3.64
C SER A 12 -11.20 -5.28 -4.26
N LYS A 13 -12.08 -4.28 -4.20
CA LYS A 13 -13.52 -4.29 -4.47
C LYS A 13 -13.86 -4.82 -5.88
N LYS A 14 -14.86 -5.71 -5.96
CA LYS A 14 -15.48 -6.21 -7.20
C LYS A 14 -15.91 -5.04 -8.12
N ARG A 15 -15.17 -4.82 -9.22
CA ARG A 15 -15.70 -4.25 -10.47
C ARG A 15 -15.48 -5.27 -11.58
N HIS A 16 -16.49 -5.45 -12.41
CA HIS A 16 -16.63 -6.58 -13.33
C HIS A 16 -15.59 -6.61 -14.47
N TRP A 17 -15.24 -7.86 -14.83
CA TRP A 17 -14.43 -8.36 -15.96
C TRP A 17 -12.90 -8.15 -15.91
N GLY A 18 -12.20 -9.17 -15.38
CA GLY A 18 -10.75 -9.36 -15.44
C GLY A 18 -10.07 -9.39 -14.06
N LEU A 19 -9.31 -10.45 -13.75
CA LEU A 19 -8.54 -10.63 -12.50
C LEU A 19 -7.29 -9.72 -12.44
N PHE A 20 -7.43 -8.44 -12.77
CA PHE A 20 -6.30 -7.50 -12.74
C PHE A 20 -6.18 -6.87 -11.35
N SER A 21 -4.98 -6.92 -10.79
CA SER A 21 -4.68 -6.24 -9.53
C SER A 21 -4.83 -4.73 -9.72
N SER A 22 -5.71 -4.10 -8.93
CA SER A 22 -5.92 -2.65 -8.93
C SER A 22 -4.72 -1.88 -8.35
N TYR A 23 -3.98 -2.52 -7.44
CA TYR A 23 -2.91 -1.87 -6.70
C TYR A 23 -1.54 -2.49 -7.00
N SER A 24 -0.51 -1.64 -6.92
CA SER A 24 0.89 -2.02 -6.72
C SER A 24 1.24 -1.67 -5.27
N VAL A 25 1.62 -2.67 -4.46
CA VAL A 25 1.74 -2.49 -3.01
C VAL A 25 3.19 -2.52 -2.57
N ILE A 26 3.58 -1.53 -1.76
CA ILE A 26 4.82 -1.53 -1.00
C ILE A 26 4.46 -1.80 0.46
N ALA A 27 4.83 -2.97 0.95
CA ALA A 27 4.58 -3.37 2.33
C ALA A 27 5.83 -3.15 3.19
N GLU A 28 5.67 -2.49 4.33
CA GLU A 28 6.76 -2.17 5.24
C GLU A 28 6.35 -2.40 6.69
N LEU A 29 7.18 -3.14 7.43
CA LEU A 29 7.02 -3.31 8.87
C LEU A 29 7.65 -2.11 9.57
N ILE A 30 6.94 -1.43 10.47
CA ILE A 30 7.46 -0.33 11.28
C ILE A 30 7.29 -0.65 12.76
N ASN A 31 8.28 -0.26 13.57
CA ASN A 31 8.22 -0.38 15.02
C ASN A 31 7.63 0.92 15.57
N ASP A 32 6.41 0.84 16.11
CA ASP A 32 5.65 2.00 16.58
C ASP A 32 5.41 3.08 15.49
N PHE A 33 4.62 4.11 15.80
CA PHE A 33 4.30 5.19 14.85
C PHE A 33 5.45 6.20 14.64
N ASP A 34 6.41 6.26 15.56
CA ASP A 34 7.49 7.26 15.58
C ASP A 34 8.84 6.76 15.04
N GLY A 35 8.85 5.56 14.45
CA GLY A 35 10.07 4.98 13.86
C GLY A 35 10.42 5.57 12.49
N PRO A 36 11.72 5.75 12.15
CA PRO A 36 12.11 6.05 10.79
C PRO A 36 11.67 4.91 9.86
N LEU A 37 11.20 5.27 8.66
CA LEU A 37 10.95 4.29 7.60
C LEU A 37 12.23 3.48 7.37
N ASN A 38 12.12 2.16 7.43
CA ASN A 38 13.19 1.22 7.12
C ASN A 38 13.69 1.40 5.68
N ARG A 39 12.83 1.90 4.78
CA ARG A 39 13.21 2.27 3.41
C ARG A 39 12.86 3.73 3.10
N PRO A 40 13.79 4.67 3.32
CA PRO A 40 13.55 6.06 2.93
C PRO A 40 13.46 6.16 1.40
N PHE A 41 12.36 6.72 0.91
CA PHE A 41 12.20 7.06 -0.51
C PHE A 41 12.65 8.50 -0.76
N SER A 42 13.56 8.69 -1.71
CA SER A 42 13.75 10.00 -2.32
C SER A 42 12.55 10.35 -3.19
N TRP A 43 12.29 11.65 -3.40
CA TRP A 43 11.25 12.10 -4.33
C TRP A 43 11.47 11.56 -5.75
N LYS A 44 12.72 11.37 -6.17
CA LYS A 44 13.07 10.79 -7.48
C LYS A 44 12.65 9.32 -7.59
N SER A 45 12.94 8.51 -6.57
CA SER A 45 12.54 7.09 -6.57
C SER A 45 11.02 6.93 -6.42
N LEU A 46 10.39 7.77 -5.60
CA LEU A 46 8.94 7.78 -5.42
C LEU A 46 8.19 8.16 -6.72
N SER A 47 8.62 9.23 -7.39
CA SER A 47 8.03 9.65 -8.67
C SER A 47 8.23 8.62 -9.78
N GLY A 48 9.40 7.97 -9.83
CA GLY A 48 9.64 6.85 -10.74
C GLY A 48 8.69 5.68 -10.51
N LEU A 49 8.52 5.26 -9.26
CA LEU A 49 7.59 4.19 -8.86
C LEU A 49 6.14 4.53 -9.17
N ASN A 50 5.72 5.76 -8.89
CA ASN A 50 4.37 6.21 -9.20
C ASN A 50 4.12 6.18 -10.72
N ARG A 51 5.08 6.66 -11.52
CA ARG A 51 4.98 6.67 -12.98
C ARG A 51 4.91 5.26 -13.56
N THR A 52 5.75 4.33 -13.11
CA THR A 52 5.72 2.94 -13.62
C THR A 52 4.43 2.22 -13.21
N THR A 53 3.92 2.49 -12.02
CA THR A 53 2.65 1.94 -11.53
C THR A 53 1.45 2.49 -12.33
N ALA A 54 1.44 3.79 -12.60
CA ALA A 54 0.41 4.42 -13.42
C ALA A 54 0.44 3.94 -14.88
N ASN A 55 1.62 3.67 -15.45
CA ASN A 55 1.76 3.15 -16.83
C ASN A 55 1.06 1.80 -17.03
N VAL A 56 0.93 0.99 -15.97
CA VAL A 56 0.22 -0.29 -16.02
C VAL A 56 -1.21 -0.18 -15.49
N SER A 57 -1.76 1.05 -15.42
CA SER A 57 -3.11 1.36 -14.96
C SER A 57 -3.40 0.84 -13.55
N LYS A 58 -2.41 0.94 -12.64
CA LYS A 58 -2.55 0.62 -11.22
C LYS A 58 -2.36 1.85 -10.36
N GLU A 59 -2.83 1.78 -9.12
CA GLU A 59 -2.57 2.78 -8.09
C GLU A 59 -1.46 2.29 -7.14
N LEU A 60 -0.58 3.21 -6.72
CA LEU A 60 0.49 2.90 -5.79
C LEU A 60 -0.04 2.96 -4.35
N MET A 61 0.06 1.86 -3.61
CA MET A 61 -0.35 1.78 -2.21
C MET A 61 0.84 1.45 -1.31
N PHE A 62 1.03 2.27 -0.28
CA PHE A 62 1.89 1.96 0.85
C PHE A 62 1.06 1.26 1.92
N CYS A 63 1.56 0.12 2.41
CA CYS A 63 0.93 -0.69 3.43
C CYS A 63 1.92 -0.82 4.60
N TYR A 64 1.70 -0.05 5.65
CA TYR A 64 2.52 -0.07 6.85
C TYR A 64 1.93 -1.04 7.86
N LEU A 65 2.71 -2.06 8.19
CA LEU A 65 2.44 -3.00 9.26
C LEU A 65 3.10 -2.46 10.53
N ILE A 66 2.30 -2.01 11.47
CA ILE A 66 2.77 -1.39 12.70
C ILE A 66 2.87 -2.46 13.77
N LYS A 67 4.10 -2.81 14.12
CA LYS A 67 4.42 -3.75 15.19
C LYS A 67 4.36 -3.00 16.54
N PRO A 68 3.59 -3.51 17.51
CA PRO A 68 3.58 -2.93 18.84
C PRO A 68 4.87 -3.32 19.60
N SER A 69 5.38 -2.40 20.42
CA SER A 69 6.70 -2.50 21.08
C SER A 69 6.79 -3.64 22.10
N ASP A 70 5.65 -4.14 22.58
CA ASP A 70 5.50 -5.24 23.52
C ASP A 70 5.51 -6.63 22.85
N MET A 71 5.58 -6.71 21.52
CA MET A 71 5.52 -7.96 20.78
C MET A 71 6.90 -8.63 20.68
N ASN A 72 6.94 -9.90 21.08
CA ASN A 72 8.18 -10.69 21.12
C ASN A 72 8.49 -11.38 19.78
N GLU A 73 9.76 -11.72 19.54
CA GLU A 73 10.19 -12.38 18.28
C GLU A 73 9.52 -13.73 18.06
N LYS A 74 9.28 -14.50 19.13
CA LYS A 74 8.58 -15.79 19.07
C LYS A 74 7.13 -15.64 18.60
N GLU A 75 6.46 -14.55 18.97
CA GLU A 75 5.08 -14.29 18.56
C GLU A 75 5.02 -13.97 17.06
N MET A 76 6.05 -13.31 16.52
CA MET A 76 6.16 -13.00 15.08
C MET A 76 6.30 -14.24 14.18
N LEU A 77 6.69 -15.38 14.74
CA LEU A 77 6.77 -16.65 14.01
C LEU A 77 5.39 -17.27 13.76
N SER A 78 4.37 -16.84 14.52
CA SER A 78 3.00 -17.33 14.39
C SER A 78 2.14 -16.36 13.57
N PRO A 79 1.22 -16.84 12.71
CA PRO A 79 0.26 -15.97 12.02
C PRO A 79 -0.66 -15.20 12.97
N GLU A 80 -0.75 -15.64 14.24
CA GLU A 80 -1.48 -14.95 15.30
C GLU A 80 -0.95 -13.53 15.59
N CYS A 81 0.30 -13.24 15.23
CA CYS A 81 0.86 -11.89 15.36
C CYS A 81 0.01 -10.83 14.63
N LEU A 82 -0.59 -11.20 13.49
CA LEU A 82 -1.38 -10.30 12.66
C LEU A 82 -2.58 -9.71 13.41
N LYS A 83 -3.13 -10.39 14.42
CA LYS A 83 -4.25 -9.90 15.22
C LYS A 83 -3.89 -8.72 16.11
N ARG A 84 -2.61 -8.59 16.48
CA ARG A 84 -2.10 -7.51 17.35
C ARG A 84 -1.46 -6.37 16.55
N MET A 85 -1.13 -6.61 15.30
CA MET A 85 -0.53 -5.61 14.42
C MET A 85 -1.60 -4.66 13.90
N LYS A 86 -1.24 -3.38 13.73
CA LYS A 86 -2.08 -2.41 13.04
C LYS A 86 -1.63 -2.29 11.58
N VAL A 87 -2.58 -2.04 10.69
CA VAL A 87 -2.31 -1.79 9.28
C VAL A 87 -2.66 -0.33 8.99
N GLN A 88 -1.76 0.40 8.36
CA GLN A 88 -1.99 1.73 7.84
C GLN A 88 -1.76 1.74 6.33
N GLU A 89 -2.78 2.15 5.59
CA GLU A 89 -2.77 2.21 4.13
C GLU A 89 -2.67 3.67 3.68
N LEU A 90 -1.79 3.94 2.71
CA LEU A 90 -1.65 5.24 2.07
C LEU A 90 -1.62 5.05 0.56
N ILE A 91 -2.62 5.56 -0.13
CA ILE A 91 -2.69 5.52 -1.59
C ILE A 91 -2.08 6.81 -2.14
N LEU A 92 -1.08 6.67 -3.01
CA LEU A 92 -0.46 7.80 -3.69
C LEU A 92 -1.10 7.99 -5.05
N ASN A 93 -1.83 9.10 -5.20
CA ASN A 93 -2.45 9.48 -6.45
C ASN A 93 -1.90 10.82 -6.94
N ARG A 94 -1.92 11.01 -8.28
CA ARG A 94 -1.61 12.31 -8.88
C ARG A 94 -2.65 13.31 -8.37
N TRP A 95 -2.19 14.47 -7.91
CA TRP A 95 -3.08 15.59 -7.67
C TRP A 95 -3.67 16.07 -9.00
N VAL A 96 -4.99 16.09 -9.09
CA VAL A 96 -5.73 16.62 -10.23
C VAL A 96 -6.39 17.90 -9.78
N SER A 97 -6.17 18.98 -10.53
CA SER A 97 -6.82 20.26 -10.22
C SER A 97 -8.34 20.16 -10.39
N SER A 98 -9.10 21.02 -9.71
CA SER A 98 -10.56 21.02 -9.82
C SER A 98 -11.05 21.23 -11.25
N CYS A 99 -10.34 22.02 -12.06
CA CYS A 99 -10.70 22.28 -13.46
C CYS A 99 -10.51 21.04 -14.36
N GLU A 100 -9.43 20.29 -14.16
CA GLU A 100 -9.16 19.05 -14.92
C GLU A 100 -10.13 17.93 -14.53
N ARG A 101 -10.76 18.00 -13.33
CA ARG A 101 -11.80 17.06 -12.91
C ARG A 101 -13.14 17.32 -13.60
N SER A 102 -13.54 18.58 -13.78
CA SER A 102 -14.77 18.93 -14.50
C SER A 102 -14.72 18.50 -15.97
N GLU A 103 -13.55 18.58 -16.62
CA GLU A 103 -13.38 18.16 -18.02
C GLU A 103 -13.46 16.63 -18.21
N GLN A 104 -13.15 15.83 -17.17
CA GLN A 104 -13.25 14.37 -17.21
C GLN A 104 -14.67 13.85 -16.92
N GLU A 105 -15.53 14.64 -16.29
CA GLU A 105 -16.93 14.28 -16.00
C GLU A 105 -17.87 14.61 -17.18
N GLU A 106 -17.46 15.48 -18.11
CA GLU A 106 -18.24 15.89 -19.29
C GLU A 106 -18.00 15.03 -20.55
N VAL A 107 -17.21 13.95 -20.46
CA VAL A 107 -16.87 13.05 -21.58
C VAL A 107 -17.44 11.65 -21.38
#